data_AF-A0A1Y6JXD8-F1
#
_entry.id   AF-A0A1Y6JXD8-F1
#
_cell.length_a   1.000
_cell.length_b   1.000
_cell.length_c   1.000
_cell.angle_alpha   90.00
_cell.angle_beta   90.00
_cell.angle_gamma   90.00
#
_symmetry.space_group_name_H-M   'P 1'
#
loop_
_entity.id
_entity.type
_entity.pdbx_description
1 polymer ?
#
loop_
_entity_poly.entity_id
_entity_poly.type
_entity_poly.pdbx_seq_one_letter_code
_entity_poly.pdbx_strand_id
1 'polypeptide(L)'
;MTGGQIAGLIAAIALLILVLFIGMFLVKLNKTLGELNRSMKTMTSDVDTLSHQTENIMANANELLADVNQKVAKIDPVFQAAADLGESVSDLNTATRKLTDRVGETAKKSATSSLAARVGKTAFDLYRNRSRKNKAND
;
A
#
# COMPACT_ATOMS: atom_id res chain seq x y z
N MET A 1 79.40 -54.17 -18.30
CA MET A 1 78.71 -52.89 -18.01
C MET A 1 78.74 -52.70 -16.51
N THR A 2 79.25 -51.58 -16.01
CA THR A 2 79.32 -51.32 -14.56
C THR A 2 77.93 -50.97 -14.03
N GLY A 3 77.62 -51.29 -12.77
CA GLY A 3 76.30 -51.00 -12.18
C GLY A 3 75.91 -49.52 -12.24
N GLY A 4 76.90 -48.61 -12.21
CA GLY A 4 76.69 -47.17 -12.36
C GLY A 4 76.17 -46.74 -13.74
N GLN A 5 76.55 -47.44 -14.82
CA GLN A 5 76.05 -47.13 -16.17
C GLN A 5 74.56 -47.46 -16.31
N ILE A 6 74.14 -48.60 -15.73
CA ILE A 6 72.74 -49.02 -15.73
C ILE A 6 71.90 -48.07 -14.87
N ALA A 7 72.40 -47.69 -13.69
CA ALA A 7 71.74 -46.71 -12.84
C ALA A 7 71.61 -45.33 -13.50
N GLY A 8 72.67 -44.86 -14.18
CA GLY A 8 72.66 -43.59 -14.92
C GLY A 8 71.63 -43.58 -16.06
N LEU A 9 71.49 -44.70 -16.79
CA LEU A 9 70.50 -44.82 -17.87
C LEU A 9 69.06 -44.77 -17.33
N ILE A 10 68.79 -45.46 -16.23
CA ILE A 10 67.47 -45.44 -15.57
C ILE A 10 67.15 -44.02 -15.06
N ALA A 11 68.12 -43.36 -14.42
CA ALA A 11 67.95 -42.00 -13.92
C ALA A 11 67.67 -41.00 -15.06
N ALA A 12 68.37 -41.13 -16.20
CA ALA A 12 68.15 -40.27 -17.36
C ALA A 12 66.74 -40.42 -17.93
N ILE A 13 66.23 -41.64 -18.04
CA ILE A 13 64.87 -41.90 -18.53
C ILE A 13 63.82 -41.36 -17.55
N ALA A 14 64.00 -41.58 -16.25
CA ALA A 14 63.09 -41.06 -15.22
C ALA A 14 63.04 -39.52 -15.24
N LEU A 15 64.20 -38.86 -15.36
CA LEU A 15 64.29 -37.42 -15.47
C LEU A 15 63.60 -36.89 -16.73
N LEU A 16 63.76 -37.58 -17.86
CA LEU A 16 63.09 -37.22 -19.11
C LEU A 16 61.56 -37.26 -18.96
N ILE A 17 61.02 -38.32 -18.37
CA ILE A 17 59.57 -38.45 -18.12
C ILE A 17 59.07 -37.35 -17.18
N LEU A 18 59.83 -37.04 -16.11
CA LEU A 18 59.50 -35.98 -15.17
C LEU A 18 59.39 -34.62 -15.87
N VAL A 19 60.35 -34.28 -16.72
CA VAL A 19 60.37 -33.01 -17.45
C VAL A 19 59.17 -32.91 -18.40
N LEU A 20 58.82 -33.99 -19.11
CA LEU A 20 57.64 -34.02 -19.98
C LEU A 20 56.34 -33.81 -19.18
N PHE A 21 56.23 -34.43 -18.00
CA PHE A 21 55.07 -34.26 -17.13
C PHE A 21 54.93 -32.82 -16.61
N ILE A 22 56.04 -32.22 -16.15
CA ILE A 22 56.06 -30.82 -15.70
C ILE A 22 55.71 -29.87 -16.84
N GLY A 23 56.24 -30.11 -18.05
CA GLY A 23 55.90 -29.32 -19.22
C GLY A 23 54.40 -29.34 -19.52
N MET A 24 53.78 -30.52 -19.51
CA MET A 24 52.34 -30.65 -19.69
C MET A 24 51.55 -29.97 -18.56
N PHE A 25 52.00 -30.11 -17.31
CA PHE A 25 51.36 -29.49 -16.15
C PHE A 25 51.39 -27.96 -16.20
N LEU A 26 52.54 -27.37 -16.55
CA LEU A 26 52.70 -25.92 -16.72
C LEU A 26 51.80 -25.37 -17.82
N VAL A 27 51.64 -26.08 -18.94
CA VAL A 27 50.73 -25.67 -20.01
C VAL A 27 49.28 -25.65 -19.51
N LYS A 28 48.87 -26.65 -18.72
CA LYS A 28 47.53 -26.68 -18.10
C LYS A 28 47.33 -25.53 -17.11
N LEU A 29 48.31 -25.28 -16.24
CA LEU A 29 48.28 -24.16 -15.30
C LEU A 29 48.18 -22.81 -16.01
N ASN A 30 48.94 -22.60 -17.09
CA ASN A 30 48.88 -21.36 -17.85
C ASN A 30 47.49 -21.16 -18.48
N LYS A 31 46.87 -22.22 -19.02
CA LYS A 31 45.48 -22.15 -19.51
C LYS A 31 44.51 -21.79 -18.39
N THR A 32 44.60 -22.43 -17.22
CA THR A 32 43.75 -22.12 -16.07
C THR A 32 43.94 -20.67 -15.61
N LEU A 33 45.17 -20.18 -15.50
CA LEU A 33 45.45 -18.78 -15.14
C LEU A 33 44.90 -17.80 -16.19
N GLY A 34 44.99 -18.14 -17.47
CA GLY A 34 44.38 -17.37 -18.55
C GLY A 34 42.86 -17.30 -18.45
N GLU A 35 42.21 -18.43 -18.15
CA GLU A 35 40.76 -18.49 -17.90
C GLU A 35 40.37 -17.69 -16.64
N LEU A 36 41.13 -17.81 -15.55
CA LEU A 36 40.91 -17.02 -14.33
C LEU A 36 41.06 -15.52 -14.58
N ASN A 37 42.07 -15.10 -15.34
CA ASN A 37 42.24 -13.69 -15.72
C ASN A 37 41.05 -13.19 -16.55
N ARG A 38 40.56 -14.01 -17.49
CA ARG A 38 39.37 -13.68 -18.27
C ARG A 38 38.12 -13.58 -17.40
N SER A 39 37.93 -14.53 -16.47
CA SER A 39 36.81 -14.50 -15.52
C SER A 39 36.86 -13.29 -14.60
N MET A 40 38.04 -12.93 -14.08
CA MET A 40 38.22 -11.71 -13.29
C MET A 40 37.89 -10.47 -14.11
N LYS A 41 38.35 -10.39 -15.37
CA LYS A 41 38.02 -9.27 -16.27
C LYS A 41 36.52 -9.15 -16.52
N THR A 42 35.84 -10.26 -16.80
CA THR A 42 34.38 -10.26 -16.98
C THR A 42 33.67 -9.85 -15.69
N MET A 43 34.06 -10.43 -14.55
CA MET A 43 33.49 -10.09 -13.25
C MET A 43 33.66 -8.60 -12.91
N THR A 44 34.84 -8.02 -13.17
CA THR A 44 35.05 -6.57 -12.99
C THR A 44 34.15 -5.75 -13.91
N SER A 45 33.99 -6.15 -15.17
CA SER A 45 33.09 -5.48 -16.13
C SER A 45 31.62 -5.58 -15.71
N ASP A 46 31.20 -6.72 -15.16
CA ASP A 46 29.85 -6.93 -14.67
C ASP A 46 29.59 -6.08 -13.42
N VAL A 47 30.56 -5.99 -12.50
CA VAL A 47 30.48 -5.11 -11.32
C VAL A 47 30.38 -3.64 -11.71
N ASP A 48 31.17 -3.19 -12.69
CA ASP A 48 31.10 -1.83 -13.22
C ASP A 48 29.72 -1.53 -13.83
N THR A 49 29.22 -2.47 -14.64
CA THR A 49 27.89 -2.39 -15.23
C THR A 49 26.78 -2.38 -14.18
N LEU A 50 26.88 -3.23 -13.15
CA LEU A 50 25.94 -3.27 -12.02
C LEU A 50 25.98 -1.97 -11.21
N SER A 51 27.17 -1.38 -11.02
CA SER A 51 27.32 -0.08 -10.36
C SER A 51 26.57 1.00 -11.13
N HIS A 52 26.79 1.09 -12.45
CA HIS A 52 26.08 2.04 -13.30
C HIS A 52 24.57 1.80 -13.35
N GLN A 53 24.12 0.54 -13.42
CA GLN A 53 22.70 0.24 -13.34
C GLN A 53 22.11 0.62 -11.97
N THR A 54 22.85 0.43 -10.89
CA THR A 54 22.44 0.83 -9.53
C THR A 54 22.37 2.34 -9.41
N GLU A 55 23.33 3.09 -9.95
CA GLU A 55 23.29 4.55 -10.06
C GLU A 55 22.03 5.01 -10.80
N ASN A 56 21.69 4.37 -11.93
CA ASN A 56 20.48 4.66 -12.67
C ASN A 56 19.21 4.34 -11.86
N ILE A 57 19.18 3.23 -11.11
CA ILE A 57 18.06 2.90 -10.21
C ILE A 57 17.91 3.96 -9.12
N MET A 58 19.01 4.41 -8.50
CA MET A 58 18.99 5.45 -7.49
C MET A 58 18.52 6.80 -8.06
N ALA A 59 18.98 7.16 -9.27
CA ALA A 59 18.53 8.36 -9.97
C ALA A 59 17.03 8.30 -10.29
N ASN A 60 16.56 7.20 -10.88
CA ASN A 60 15.14 6.99 -11.18
C ASN A 60 14.29 6.94 -9.90
N ALA A 61 14.78 6.32 -8.81
CA ALA A 61 14.09 6.31 -7.53
C ALA A 61 13.96 7.72 -6.96
N ASN A 62 15.02 8.54 -7.05
CA ASN A 62 14.97 9.94 -6.63
C ASN A 62 13.97 10.76 -7.48
N GLU A 63 13.94 10.54 -8.79
CA GLU A 63 12.96 11.17 -9.69
C GLU A 63 11.53 10.71 -9.38
N LEU A 64 11.31 9.41 -9.16
CA LEU A 64 10.03 8.85 -8.76
C LEU A 64 9.56 9.42 -7.43
N LEU A 65 10.44 9.53 -6.43
CA LEU A 65 10.11 10.13 -5.14
C LEU A 65 9.75 11.61 -5.29
N ALA A 66 10.45 12.35 -6.15
CA ALA A 66 10.13 13.74 -6.45
C ALA A 66 8.76 13.89 -7.13
N ASP A 67 8.46 13.05 -8.14
CA ASP A 67 7.17 13.05 -8.83
C ASP A 67 6.02 12.61 -7.91
N VAL A 68 6.23 11.58 -7.08
CA VAL A 68 5.26 11.15 -6.07
C VAL A 68 5.00 12.27 -5.07
N ASN A 69 6.03 12.94 -4.54
CA ASN A 69 5.83 14.06 -3.63
C ASN A 69 5.02 15.19 -4.29
N GLN A 70 5.31 15.52 -5.55
CA GLN A 70 4.56 16.54 -6.30
C GLN A 70 3.11 16.09 -6.59
N LYS A 71 2.88 14.82 -6.90
CA LYS A 71 1.54 14.27 -7.17
C LYS A 71 0.71 14.16 -5.88
N VAL A 72 1.30 13.74 -4.77
CA VAL A 72 0.64 13.70 -3.46
C VAL A 72 0.21 15.10 -3.05
N ALA A 73 1.08 16.11 -3.19
CA ALA A 73 0.73 17.50 -2.91
C ALA A 73 -0.48 18.01 -3.73
N LYS A 74 -0.72 17.46 -4.93
CA LYS A 74 -1.90 17.77 -5.74
C LYS A 74 -3.16 17.01 -5.33
N ILE A 75 -3.01 15.88 -4.64
CA ILE A 75 -4.12 15.03 -4.18
C ILE A 75 -4.53 15.40 -2.74
N ASP A 76 -3.67 16.04 -1.95
CA ASP A 76 -4.01 16.55 -0.60
C ASP A 76 -5.35 17.32 -0.54
N PRO A 77 -5.68 18.24 -1.48
CA PRO A 77 -6.97 18.92 -1.49
C PRO A 77 -8.15 17.98 -1.75
N VAL A 78 -7.94 16.88 -2.47
CA VAL A 78 -8.97 15.86 -2.73
C VAL A 78 -9.24 15.07 -1.45
N PHE A 79 -8.20 14.72 -0.68
CA PHE A 79 -8.36 14.10 0.63
C PHE A 79 -9.07 15.04 1.63
N GLN A 80 -8.69 16.32 1.65
CA GLN A 80 -9.36 17.31 2.48
C GLN A 80 -10.82 17.50 2.07
N ALA A 81 -11.11 17.63 0.78
CA ALA A 81 -12.48 17.74 0.28
C ALA A 81 -13.31 16.49 0.60
N ALA A 82 -12.72 15.29 0.52
CA ALA A 82 -13.39 14.06 0.95
C ALA A 82 -13.67 14.06 2.46
N ALA A 83 -12.76 14.57 3.29
CA ALA A 83 -12.98 14.74 4.73
C ALA A 83 -14.11 15.74 5.03
N ASP A 84 -14.08 16.92 4.40
CA ASP A 84 -15.10 17.97 4.57
C ASP A 84 -16.48 17.49 4.08
N LEU A 85 -16.53 16.70 2.99
CA LEU A 85 -17.75 16.04 2.53
C LEU A 85 -18.24 14.96 3.50
N GLY A 86 -17.32 14.18 4.08
CA GLY A 86 -17.64 13.20 5.12
C GLY A 86 -18.29 13.86 6.35
N GLU A 87 -17.71 14.96 6.81
CA GLU A 87 -18.27 15.79 7.90
C GLU A 87 -19.64 16.33 7.50
N SER A 88 -19.77 16.90 6.30
CA SER A 88 -21.03 17.43 5.77
C SER A 88 -22.13 16.38 5.68
N VAL A 89 -21.81 15.15 5.27
CA VAL A 89 -22.75 14.02 5.21
C VAL A 89 -23.13 13.54 6.62
N SER A 90 -22.17 13.51 7.55
CA SER A 90 -22.41 13.20 8.96
C SER A 90 -23.36 14.22 9.61
N ASP A 91 -23.11 15.51 9.36
CA ASP A 91 -23.94 16.61 9.83
C ASP A 91 -25.33 16.57 9.20
N LEU A 92 -25.42 16.32 7.89
CA LEU A 92 -26.70 16.11 7.19
C LEU A 92 -27.49 14.95 7.78
N ASN A 93 -26.83 13.82 8.07
CA ASN A 93 -27.47 12.66 8.69
C ASN A 93 -28.00 13.00 10.09
N THR A 94 -27.19 13.68 10.91
CA THR A 94 -27.59 14.15 12.25
C THR A 94 -28.74 15.16 12.18
N ALA A 95 -28.67 16.13 11.27
CA ALA A 95 -29.69 17.15 11.08
C ALA A 95 -31.02 16.54 10.58
N THR A 96 -30.95 15.62 9.61
CA THR A 96 -32.11 14.90 9.09
C THR A 96 -32.76 14.08 10.20
N ARG A 97 -31.98 13.33 10.98
CA ARG A 97 -32.51 12.55 12.10
C ARG A 97 -33.20 13.43 13.14
N LYS A 98 -32.56 14.53 13.55
CA LYS A 98 -33.15 15.52 14.47
C LYS A 98 -34.43 16.15 13.90
N LEU A 99 -34.48 16.46 12.61
CA LEU A 99 -35.67 16.99 11.96
C LEU A 99 -36.80 15.97 11.94
N THR A 100 -36.52 14.73 11.54
CA THR A 100 -37.49 13.63 11.57
C THR A 100 -38.03 13.39 12.97
N ASP A 101 -37.18 13.43 13.99
CA ASP A 101 -37.60 13.30 15.40
C ASP A 101 -38.52 14.45 15.82
N ARG A 102 -38.14 15.71 15.52
CA ARG A 102 -38.96 16.89 15.84
C ARG A 102 -40.29 16.91 15.08
N VAL A 103 -40.30 16.55 13.81
CA VAL A 103 -41.53 16.45 12.99
C VAL A 103 -42.40 15.34 13.54
N GLY A 104 -41.83 14.19 13.91
CA GLY A 104 -42.54 13.09 14.54
C GLY A 104 -43.18 13.50 15.87
N GLU A 105 -42.44 14.19 16.74
CA GLU A 105 -42.96 14.74 18.00
C GLU A 105 -44.04 15.80 17.77
N THR A 106 -43.82 16.73 16.84
CA THR A 106 -44.77 17.81 16.53
C THR A 106 -46.05 17.26 15.91
N ALA A 107 -45.94 16.29 15.00
CA ALA A 107 -47.07 15.60 14.40
C ALA A 107 -47.87 14.82 15.45
N LYS A 108 -47.20 14.10 16.37
CA LYS A 108 -47.87 13.45 17.51
C LYS A 108 -48.58 14.47 18.39
N LYS A 109 -47.91 15.56 18.77
CA LYS A 109 -48.47 16.60 19.65
C LYS A 109 -49.64 17.35 18.98
N SER A 110 -49.55 17.63 17.69
CA SER A 110 -50.62 18.24 16.88
C SER A 110 -51.80 17.29 16.68
N ALA A 111 -51.55 16.01 16.43
CA ALA A 111 -52.59 14.99 16.35
C ALA A 111 -53.34 14.84 17.69
N THR A 112 -52.61 14.75 18.82
CA THR A 112 -53.21 14.69 20.15
C THR A 112 -53.96 15.98 20.49
N SER A 113 -53.40 17.15 20.18
CA SER A 113 -54.04 18.45 20.42
C SER A 113 -55.30 18.65 19.58
N SER A 114 -55.28 18.29 18.30
CA SER A 114 -56.44 18.39 17.41
C SER A 114 -57.55 17.42 17.80
N LEU A 115 -57.20 16.20 18.22
CA LEU A 115 -58.14 15.25 18.80
C LEU A 115 -58.73 15.78 20.11
N ALA A 116 -57.90 16.29 21.03
CA ALA A 116 -58.34 16.87 22.30
C ALA A 116 -59.23 18.12 22.08
N ALA A 117 -58.88 18.99 21.13
CA ALA A 117 -59.67 20.17 20.79
C ALA A 117 -61.02 19.79 20.17
N ARG A 118 -61.06 18.76 19.32
CA ARG A 118 -62.32 18.22 18.77
C ARG A 118 -63.18 17.65 19.89
N VAL A 119 -62.64 16.75 20.72
CA VAL A 119 -63.37 16.16 21.86
C VAL A 119 -63.86 17.24 22.82
N GLY A 120 -63.02 18.23 23.14
CA GLY A 120 -63.36 19.36 23.99
C GLY A 120 -64.48 20.23 23.43
N LYS A 121 -64.45 20.56 22.12
CA LYS A 121 -65.55 21.28 21.45
C LYS A 121 -66.86 20.49 21.54
N THR A 122 -66.82 19.19 21.20
CA THR A 122 -68.03 18.35 21.24
C THR A 122 -68.62 18.25 22.65
N ALA A 123 -67.77 18.11 23.67
CA ALA A 123 -68.20 18.08 25.07
C ALA A 123 -68.78 19.43 25.52
N PHE A 124 -68.16 20.54 25.14
CA PHE A 124 -68.61 21.90 25.47
C PHE A 124 -69.96 22.22 24.81
N ASP A 125 -70.13 21.86 23.54
CA ASP A 125 -71.38 22.08 22.79
C ASP A 125 -72.54 21.28 23.41
N LEU A 126 -72.30 20.04 23.86
CA LEU A 126 -73.28 19.23 24.59
C LEU A 126 -73.68 19.85 25.94
N TYR A 127 -72.71 20.35 26.71
CA TYR A 127 -72.97 20.98 28.01
C TYR A 127 -73.74 22.30 27.86
N ARG A 128 -73.34 23.13 26.89
CA ARG A 128 -74.00 24.41 26.61
C ARG A 128 -75.43 24.22 26.13
N ASN A 129 -75.69 23.18 25.35
CA ASN A 129 -77.04 22.88 24.87
C ASN A 129 -77.98 22.43 26.02
N ARG A 130 -77.46 21.72 27.02
CA ARG A 130 -78.23 21.41 28.26
C ARG A 130 -78.52 22.65 29.10
N SER A 131 -77.56 23.56 29.25
CA SER A 131 -77.78 24.80 30.02
C SER A 131 -78.76 25.78 29.35
N ARG A 132 -78.86 25.75 28.01
CA ARG A 132 -79.89 26.52 27.30
C ARG A 132 -81.30 25.94 27.44
N LYS A 133 -81.43 24.62 27.64
CA LYS A 133 -82.74 23.97 27.80
C LYS A 133 -83.39 24.26 29.17
N ASN A 134 -82.60 24.60 30.19
CA ASN A 134 -83.11 25.00 31.52
C ASN A 134 -83.50 26.49 31.62
N LYS A 135 -83.20 27.33 30.63
CA LYS A 135 -83.62 28.76 30.59
C LYS A 135 -84.85 29.03 29.71
N ALA A 136 -85.45 27.99 29.12
CA ALA A 136 -86.63 28.10 28.28
C ALA A 136 -87.91 27.59 28.97
N ASN A 137 -87.87 27.37 30.29
CA ASN A 137 -88.95 26.78 31.07
C ASN A 137 -89.25 27.58 32.37
N ASP A 138 -88.92 28.88 32.39
CA ASP A 138 -89.48 29.88 33.31
C ASP A 138 -90.36 30.85 32.50
#